data_AF-A0A1X1UUP3-F1
#
_entry.id   AF-A0A1X1UUP3-F1
#
_cell.length_a   1.000
_cell.length_b   1.000
_cell.length_c   1.000
_cell.angle_alpha   90.00
_cell.angle_beta   90.00
_cell.angle_gamma   90.00
#
_symmetry.space_group_name_H-M   'P 1'
#
loop_
_entity.id
_entity.type
_entity.pdbx_description
1 polymer ?
#
loop_
_entity_poly.entity_id
_entity_poly.type
_entity_poly.pdbx_seq_one_letter_code
_entity_poly.pdbx_strand_id
1 'polypeptide(L)'
;MLARAVQPAEVAQARLFEGILQAEFAELTQLAYRMAGSLDRQPGAEPTEPPRDLLRIRERMNEVHRLIQALQGRFPQPRWDGELLPE
;
A
#
# COMPACT_ATOMS: atom_id res chain seq x y z
N MET A 1 26.60 4.86 15.73
CA MET A 1 25.32 4.26 16.19
C MET A 1 25.34 2.78 15.81
N LEU A 2 25.33 1.88 16.79
CA LEU A 2 25.26 0.43 16.52
C LEU A 2 23.87 0.10 15.97
N ALA A 3 23.81 -0.49 14.78
CA ALA A 3 22.55 -0.96 14.19
C ALA A 3 21.93 -2.01 15.13
N ARG A 4 20.72 -1.76 15.63
CA ARG A 4 19.98 -2.73 16.44
C ARG A 4 19.67 -3.94 15.56
N ALA A 5 20.10 -5.12 15.99
CA ALA A 5 19.76 -6.37 15.29
C ALA A 5 18.24 -6.56 15.27
N VAL A 6 17.68 -6.58 14.06
CA VAL A 6 16.27 -6.86 13.80
C VAL A 6 15.95 -8.29 14.23
N GLN A 7 14.93 -8.45 15.07
CA GLN A 7 14.54 -9.76 15.59
C GLN A 7 13.60 -10.48 14.61
N PRO A 8 13.65 -11.82 14.51
CA PRO A 8 12.74 -12.59 13.65
C PRO A 8 11.26 -12.30 13.91
N ALA A 9 10.88 -12.05 15.17
CA ALA A 9 9.51 -11.66 15.53
C ALA A 9 9.10 -10.31 14.93
N GLU A 10 10.01 -9.32 14.89
CA GLU A 10 9.75 -8.02 14.27
C GLU A 10 9.54 -8.16 12.76
N VAL A 11 10.30 -9.05 12.10
CA VAL A 11 10.12 -9.36 10.67
C VAL A 11 8.76 -10.02 10.43
N ALA A 12 8.38 -11.01 11.24
CA ALA A 12 7.10 -11.69 11.09
C ALA A 12 5.93 -10.71 11.28
N GLN A 13 6.02 -9.83 12.28
CA GLN A 13 5.01 -8.80 12.53
C GLN A 13 4.94 -7.78 11.40
N ALA A 14 6.09 -7.33 10.88
CA ALA A 14 6.14 -6.41 9.73
C ALA A 14 5.45 -7.00 8.50
N ARG A 15 5.64 -8.30 8.22
CA ARG A 15 4.97 -9.00 7.10
C ARG A 15 3.45 -9.09 7.28
N LEU A 16 2.98 -9.34 8.51
CA LEU A 16 1.55 -9.33 8.81
C LEU A 16 0.95 -7.94 8.56
N PHE A 17 1.61 -6.88 9.01
CA PHE A 17 1.16 -5.52 8.76
C PHE A 17 1.22 -5.14 7.29
N GLU A 18 2.26 -5.54 6.57
CA GLU A 18 2.35 -5.32 5.12
C GLU A 18 1.17 -5.97 4.40
N GLY A 19 0.80 -7.21 4.73
CA GLY A 19 -0.36 -7.88 4.16
C GLY A 19 -1.68 -7.15 4.44
N ILE A 20 -1.87 -6.64 5.66
CA ILE A 20 -3.04 -5.83 6.02
C ILE A 20 -3.10 -4.53 5.19
N LEU A 21 -1.98 -3.82 5.09
CA LEU A 21 -1.89 -2.57 4.34
C LEU A 21 -2.12 -2.78 2.84
N GLN A 22 -1.62 -3.89 2.27
CA GLN A 22 -1.89 -4.25 0.88
C GLN A 22 -3.39 -4.50 0.63
N ALA A 23 -4.06 -5.20 1.56
CA ALA A 23 -5.51 -5.39 1.47
C ALA A 23 -6.26 -4.06 1.56
N GLU A 24 -5.91 -3.19 2.51
CA GLU A 24 -6.50 -1.84 2.64
C GLU A 24 -6.30 -1.01 1.35
N PHE A 25 -5.10 -1.04 0.78
CA PHE A 25 -4.81 -0.33 -0.48
C PHE A 25 -5.67 -0.84 -1.65
N ALA A 26 -5.86 -2.17 -1.75
CA ALA A 26 -6.69 -2.77 -2.78
C ALA A 26 -8.17 -2.38 -2.63
N GLU A 27 -8.69 -2.37 -1.40
CA GLU A 27 -10.07 -1.95 -1.11
C GLU A 27 -10.29 -0.46 -1.45
N LEU A 28 -9.36 0.42 -1.05
CA LEU A 28 -9.41 1.84 -1.38
C LEU A 28 -9.36 2.09 -2.89
N THR A 29 -8.55 1.31 -3.61
CA THR A 29 -8.47 1.38 -5.08
C THR A 29 -9.81 1.00 -5.72
N GLN A 30 -10.45 -0.07 -5.25
CA GLN A 30 -11.77 -0.48 -5.74
C GLN A 30 -12.83 0.58 -5.43
N LEU A 31 -12.81 1.17 -4.23
CA LEU A 31 -13.74 2.21 -3.85
C LEU A 31 -13.58 3.46 -4.72
N ALA A 32 -12.35 3.92 -4.94
CA ALA A 32 -12.05 5.05 -5.83
C ALA A 32 -12.57 4.80 -7.25
N TYR A 33 -12.36 3.58 -7.78
CA TYR A 33 -12.83 3.21 -9.11
C TYR A 33 -14.36 3.26 -9.22
N ARG A 34 -15.08 2.72 -8.22
CA ARG A 34 -16.55 2.75 -8.18
C ARG A 34 -17.09 4.18 -8.11
N MET A 35 -16.45 5.04 -7.32
CA MET A 35 -16.84 6.44 -7.20
C MET A 35 -16.58 7.22 -8.50
N ALA A 36 -15.44 7.00 -9.15
CA ALA A 36 -15.14 7.59 -10.45
C ALA A 36 -16.17 7.18 -11.52
N GLY A 37 -16.46 5.87 -11.62
CA GLY A 37 -17.46 5.36 -12.57
C GLY A 37 -18.90 5.82 -12.29
N SER A 38 -19.20 6.25 -11.06
CA SER A 38 -20.51 6.84 -10.71
C SER A 38 -20.63 8.31 -11.14
N LEU A 39 -19.51 9.05 -11.17
CA LEU A 39 -19.43 10.45 -11.61
C LEU A 39 -19.58 10.55 -13.13
N ASP A 40 -18.91 9.68 -13.88
CA ASP A 40 -18.96 9.66 -15.36
C ASP A 40 -20.37 9.37 -15.91
N ARG A 41 -21.26 8.79 -15.09
CA ARG A 41 -22.63 8.45 -15.47
C ARG A 41 -23.66 9.55 -15.19
N GLN A 42 -23.28 10.69 -14.59
CA GLN A 42 -24.19 11.83 -14.43
C GLN A 42 -24.21 12.68 -15.72
N PRO A 43 -25.29 12.63 -16.54
CA PRO A 43 -25.38 13.46 -17.72
C PRO A 43 -25.64 14.91 -17.31
N GLY A 44 -24.74 15.83 -17.69
CA GLY A 44 -24.90 17.28 -17.47
C GLY A 44 -24.08 17.88 -16.32
N ALA A 45 -23.22 17.10 -15.66
CA ALA A 45 -22.26 17.65 -14.72
C ALA A 45 -21.07 18.25 -15.49
N GLU A 46 -20.93 19.58 -15.45
CA GLU A 46 -19.69 20.30 -15.79
C GLU A 46 -18.50 19.65 -15.04
N PRO A 47 -17.25 19.72 -15.57
CA PRO A 47 -16.06 19.19 -14.91
C PRO A 47 -15.80 19.94 -13.60
N THR A 48 -16.53 19.52 -12.56
CA THR A 48 -16.44 20.03 -11.22
C THR A 48 -15.29 19.30 -10.55
N GLU A 49 -14.57 20.01 -9.67
CA GLU A 49 -13.48 19.43 -8.87
C GLU A 49 -13.80 18.03 -8.36
N PRO A 50 -12.80 17.12 -8.31
CA PRO A 50 -13.02 15.77 -7.79
C PRO A 50 -13.69 15.85 -6.43
N PRO A 51 -14.75 15.06 -6.17
CA PRO A 51 -15.47 15.11 -4.92
C PRO A 51 -14.51 14.99 -3.73
N ARG A 52 -14.75 15.77 -2.67
CA ARG A 52 -13.87 15.79 -1.47
C ARG A 52 -13.58 14.39 -0.93
N ASP A 53 -14.53 13.48 -1.06
CA ASP A 53 -14.37 12.09 -0.64
C ASP A 53 -13.39 11.30 -1.53
N LEU A 54 -13.36 11.56 -2.84
CA LEU A 54 -12.36 10.99 -3.75
C LEU A 54 -10.95 11.50 -3.42
N LEU A 55 -10.83 12.79 -3.08
CA LEU A 55 -9.56 13.38 -2.63
C LEU A 55 -9.07 12.72 -1.34
N ARG A 56 -9.95 12.55 -0.35
CA ARG A 56 -9.63 11.85 0.91
C ARG A 56 -9.20 10.40 0.68
N ILE A 57 -9.86 9.69 -0.23
CA ILE A 57 -9.46 8.31 -0.59
C ILE A 57 -8.06 8.30 -1.18
N ARG A 58 -7.75 9.23 -2.10
CA ARG A 58 -6.40 9.34 -2.68
C ARG A 58 -5.34 9.67 -1.62
N GLU A 59 -5.64 10.57 -0.68
CA GLU A 59 -4.76 10.88 0.44
C GLU A 59 -4.49 9.63 1.30
N ARG A 60 -5.55 8.86 1.61
CA ARG A 60 -5.42 7.61 2.37
C ARG A 60 -4.59 6.57 1.62
N MET A 61 -4.81 6.40 0.32
CA MET A 61 -4.00 5.51 -0.53
C MET A 61 -2.52 5.90 -0.49
N ASN A 62 -2.20 7.19 -0.59
CA ASN A 62 -0.82 7.67 -0.51
C ASN A 62 -0.18 7.37 0.84
N GLU A 63 -0.93 7.51 1.94
CA GLU A 63 -0.45 7.19 3.27
C GLU A 63 -0.17 5.69 3.44
N VAL A 64 -1.11 4.84 3.04
CA VAL A 64 -0.92 3.37 3.07
C VAL A 64 0.30 2.96 2.24
N HIS A 65 0.48 3.56 1.06
CA HIS A 65 1.64 3.29 0.22
C HIS A 65 2.97 3.67 0.91
N ARG A 66 3.03 4.83 1.57
CA ARG A 66 4.22 5.25 2.34
C ARG A 66 4.51 4.30 3.50
N LEU A 67 3.49 3.81 4.19
CA LEU A 67 3.66 2.84 5.28
C LEU A 67 4.22 1.51 4.78
N ILE A 68 3.73 1.02 3.63
CA ILE A 68 4.29 -0.18 2.97
C ILE A 68 5.76 0.04 2.62
N GLN A 69 6.10 1.16 1.99
CA GLN A 69 7.49 1.51 1.65
C GLN A 69 8.39 1.59 2.90
N ALA A 70 7.88 2.16 4.00
CA ALA A 70 8.61 2.25 5.26
C ALA A 70 8.86 0.86 5.87
N LEU A 71 7.88 -0.04 5.83
CA LEU A 71 8.04 -1.43 6.28
C LEU A 71 9.06 -2.17 5.44
N GLN A 72 8.97 -2.08 4.11
CA GLN A 72 9.91 -2.72 3.19
C GLN A 72 11.33 -2.18 3.32
N GLY A 73 11.48 -0.87 3.56
CA GLY A 73 12.79 -0.24 3.79
C GLY A 73 13.44 -0.67 5.11
N ARG A 74 12.64 -0.88 6.16
CA ARG A 74 13.13 -1.33 7.46
C ARG A 74 13.35 -2.85 7.54
N PHE A 75 12.54 -3.62 6.82
CA PHE A 75 12.53 -5.08 6.83
C PHE A 75 12.61 -5.60 5.38
N PRO A 76 13.77 -5.46 4.72
CA PRO A 76 13.92 -5.92 3.35
C PRO A 76 13.61 -7.42 3.25
N GLN A 77 12.89 -7.79 2.19
CA GLN A 77 12.69 -9.20 1.90
C GLN A 77 14.05 -9.86 1.69
N PRO A 78 14.29 -11.05 2.26
CA PRO A 78 15.47 -11.81 1.89
C PRO A 78 15.41 -11.98 0.36
N ARG A 79 16.43 -11.50 -0.35
CA ARG A 79 16.64 -11.92 -1.74
C ARG A 79 17.03 -13.38 -1.64
N TRP A 80 16.14 -14.27 -2.04
CA TRP A 80 16.52 -15.65 -2.32
C TRP A 80 17.26 -15.60 -3.65
N ASP A 81 18.50 -15.13 -3.61
CA ASP A 81 19.42 -15.30 -4.74
C ASP A 81 19.79 -16.78 -4.70
N GLY A 82 19.14 -17.58 -5.54
CA GLY A 82 19.25 -19.04 -5.59
C GLY A 82 20.63 -19.52 -6.06
N GLU A 83 21.68 -19.24 -5.30
CA GLU A 83 22.93 -19.99 -5.42
C GLU A 83 22.70 -21.40 -4.87
N LEU A 84 22.21 -22.25 -5.77
CA LEU A 84 22.39 -23.69 -5.76
C LEU A 84 23.88 -23.97 -5.47
N LEU A 85 24.17 -24.43 -4.25
CA LEU A 85 25.44 -25.06 -3.93
C LEU A 85 25.52 -26.36 -4.76
N PRO A 86 26.51 -26.55 -5.64
CA PRO A 86 26.80 -27.88 -6.16
C PRO A 86 27.43 -28.72 -5.04
N GLU A 87 26.92 -29.94 -4.86
CA GLU A 87 27.61 -31.00 -4.09
C GLU A 87 28.88 -31.47 -4.80
#